data_AF-A0AAD9U842-F1
#
_entry.id   AF-A0AAD9U842-F1
#
_cell.length_a   1.000
_cell.length_b   1.000
_cell.length_c   1.000
_cell.angle_alpha   90.00
_cell.angle_beta   90.00
_cell.angle_gamma   90.00
#
_symmetry.space_group_name_H-M   'P 1'
#
loop_
_entity.id
_entity.type
_entity.pdbx_description
1 polymer ?
#
loop_
_entity_poly.entity_id
_entity_poly.type
_entity_poly.pdbx_seq_one_letter_code
_entity_poly.pdbx_strand_id
1 'polypeptide(L)'
;MEGEMRKTEQKIVVAVDESKESMDALSWCLSNFFSNNTNNTLVLLYVKPPPPVYSSVDAAGYMFSADVIEAMEQYGSEMVNSVMQRAESVYRNFETHINVERVVGCGEAKDVICGVVEKLKADTLVMGSHGYGFIKSKFDYFCRVLLGSVSDYCAKHVKCPVVIVKHPEEK
;
A
#
# COMPACT_ATOMS: atom_id res chain seq x y z
N MET A 1 33.26 14.08 -19.82
CA MET A 1 31.90 13.96 -20.38
C MET A 1 30.99 13.55 -19.24
N GLU A 2 30.53 14.55 -18.50
CA GLU A 2 29.57 14.37 -17.41
C GLU A 2 28.24 14.00 -18.07
N GLY A 3 27.73 12.82 -17.78
CA GLY A 3 26.43 12.40 -18.27
C GLY A 3 25.36 13.25 -17.61
N GLU A 4 24.67 14.07 -18.39
CA GLU A 4 23.38 14.64 -17.99
C GLU A 4 22.46 13.49 -17.55
N MET A 5 22.29 13.31 -16.24
CA MET A 5 21.15 12.56 -15.73
C MET A 5 19.91 13.33 -16.14
N ARG A 6 19.26 12.88 -17.22
CA ARG A 6 17.88 13.23 -17.49
C ARG A 6 17.10 12.90 -16.23
N LYS A 7 16.63 13.91 -15.51
CA LYS A 7 15.74 13.72 -14.37
C LYS A 7 14.38 13.35 -14.94
N THR A 8 14.28 12.11 -15.41
CA THR A 8 13.02 11.53 -15.87
C THR A 8 12.09 11.50 -14.67
N GLU A 9 10.87 11.97 -14.89
CA GLU A 9 9.81 11.90 -13.88
C GLU A 9 9.70 10.46 -13.38
N GLN A 10 9.93 10.25 -12.09
CA GLN A 10 9.86 8.91 -11.50
C GLN A 10 8.48 8.69 -10.88
N LYS A 11 7.89 7.53 -11.17
CA LYS A 11 6.65 7.07 -10.55
C LYS A 11 6.96 6.16 -9.38
N ILE A 12 6.63 6.62 -8.19
CA ILE A 12 6.89 5.89 -6.96
C ILE A 12 5.55 5.44 -6.40
N VAL A 13 5.33 4.12 -6.43
CA VAL A 13 4.12 3.51 -5.88
C VAL A 13 4.37 3.22 -4.42
N VAL A 14 3.49 3.70 -3.54
CA VAL A 14 3.48 3.34 -2.12
C VAL A 14 2.23 2.51 -1.85
N ALA A 15 2.44 1.24 -1.46
CA ALA A 15 1.36 0.38 -1.01
C ALA A 15 0.99 0.73 0.44
N VAL A 16 -0.22 1.23 0.63
CA VAL A 16 -0.77 1.60 1.94
C VAL A 16 -1.89 0.66 2.35
N ASP A 17 -2.05 0.48 3.65
CA ASP A 17 -3.14 -0.28 4.26
C ASP A 17 -3.55 0.40 5.59
N GLU A 18 -4.27 -0.31 6.45
CA GLU A 18 -4.74 0.23 7.73
C GLU A 18 -3.65 0.24 8.82
N SER A 19 -2.49 -0.37 8.57
CA SER A 19 -1.40 -0.47 9.55
C SER A 19 -0.71 0.87 9.79
N LYS A 20 0.05 0.96 10.89
CA LYS A 20 0.91 2.12 11.15
C LYS A 20 2.17 2.02 10.29
N GLU A 21 2.66 0.80 10.10
CA GLU A 21 3.84 0.43 9.35
C GLU A 21 3.78 0.91 7.89
N SER A 22 2.60 0.86 7.25
CA SER A 22 2.43 1.37 5.89
C SER A 22 2.43 2.90 5.83
N MET A 23 1.91 3.58 6.85
CA MET A 23 1.97 5.06 6.96
C MET A 23 3.39 5.54 7.25
N ASP A 24 4.16 4.77 8.02
CA ASP A 24 5.59 5.04 8.25
C ASP A 24 6.40 4.80 6.97
N ALA A 25 6.05 3.78 6.18
CA ALA A 25 6.64 3.56 4.87
C ALA A 25 6.37 4.72 3.90
N LEU A 26 5.16 5.29 3.93
CA LEU A 26 4.83 6.50 3.20
C LEU A 26 5.66 7.70 3.67
N SER A 27 5.74 7.92 4.98
CA SER A 27 6.56 9.00 5.56
C SER A 27 8.02 8.88 5.16
N TRP A 28 8.58 7.67 5.24
CA TRP A 28 9.94 7.38 4.80
C TRP A 28 10.11 7.64 3.30
N CYS A 29 9.14 7.22 2.47
CA CYS A 29 9.17 7.47 1.04
C CYS A 29 9.25 8.97 0.73
N LEU A 30 8.42 9.78 1.38
CA LEU A 30 8.40 11.24 1.22
C LEU A 30 9.77 11.84 1.55
N SER A 31 10.34 11.51 2.72
CA SER A 31 11.64 12.02 3.15
C SER A 31 12.82 11.65 2.25
N ASN A 32 12.76 10.51 1.55
CA ASN A 32 13.89 9.99 0.77
C ASN A 32 13.78 10.27 -0.73
N PHE A 33 12.56 10.33 -1.27
CA PHE A 33 12.35 10.48 -2.71
C PHE A 33 11.80 11.83 -3.13
N PHE A 34 11.25 12.62 -2.19
CA PHE A 34 10.63 13.89 -2.51
C PHE A 34 11.45 15.01 -1.87
N SER A 35 11.95 15.91 -2.72
CA SER A 35 12.72 17.08 -2.32
C SER A 35 12.36 18.23 -3.26
N ASN A 36 12.69 19.48 -2.89
CA ASN A 36 12.31 20.67 -3.65
C ASN A 36 12.70 20.67 -5.15
N ASN A 37 13.61 19.78 -5.57
CA ASN A 37 14.10 19.70 -6.94
C ASN A 37 13.71 18.40 -7.67
N THR A 38 12.89 17.52 -7.11
CA THR A 38 12.48 16.27 -7.76
C THR A 38 11.14 16.42 -8.48
N ASN A 39 11.08 16.01 -9.74
CA ASN A 39 9.82 15.89 -10.47
C ASN A 39 9.29 14.46 -10.32
N ASN A 40 8.95 14.05 -9.10
CA ASN A 40 8.51 12.69 -8.81
C ASN A 40 7.00 12.68 -8.58
N THR A 41 6.34 11.63 -9.05
CA THR A 41 4.91 11.40 -8.86
C THR A 41 4.71 10.29 -7.83
N LEU A 42 4.02 10.62 -6.74
CA LEU A 42 3.62 9.68 -5.70
C LEU A 42 2.32 9.00 -6.13
N VAL A 43 2.32 7.68 -6.22
CA VAL A 43 1.11 6.89 -6.46
C VAL A 43 0.74 6.13 -5.18
N LEU A 44 -0.32 6.57 -4.51
CA LEU A 44 -0.86 5.88 -3.34
C LEU A 44 -1.74 4.72 -3.79
N LEU A 45 -1.33 3.50 -3.46
CA LEU A 45 -2.06 2.29 -3.80
C LEU A 45 -2.64 1.65 -2.53
N TYR A 46 -3.97 1.61 -2.45
CA TYR A 46 -4.69 0.78 -1.48
C TYR A 46 -5.35 -0.38 -2.23
N VAL A 47 -5.23 -1.60 -1.69
CA VAL A 47 -5.95 -2.76 -2.21
C VAL A 47 -7.03 -3.13 -1.20
N LYS A 48 -8.29 -2.96 -1.59
CA LYS A 48 -9.40 -3.46 -0.78
C LYS A 48 -9.38 -4.99 -0.80
N PRO A 49 -9.48 -5.65 0.36
CA PRO A 49 -9.60 -7.09 0.41
C PRO A 49 -10.83 -7.52 -0.41
N PRO A 50 -10.78 -8.68 -1.09
CA PRO A 50 -11.93 -9.17 -1.82
C PRO A 50 -13.08 -9.33 -0.82
N PRO A 51 -14.30 -8.90 -1.16
CA PRO A 51 -15.45 -9.25 -0.35
C PRO A 51 -15.49 -10.79 -0.25
N PRO A 52 -15.77 -11.37 0.93
CA PRO A 52 -15.78 -12.81 1.10
C PRO A 52 -16.63 -13.43 -0.02
N VAL A 53 -16.07 -14.44 -0.70
CA VAL A 53 -16.52 -15.04 -1.99
C VAL A 53 -18.00 -15.48 -2.02
N TYR A 54 -18.65 -15.46 -0.87
CA TYR A 54 -20.09 -15.61 -0.66
C TYR A 54 -20.84 -14.26 -0.70
N SER A 55 -20.39 -13.26 -1.45
CA SER A 55 -20.88 -11.87 -1.26
C SER A 55 -22.33 -11.62 -1.67
N SER A 56 -22.97 -12.58 -2.35
CA SER A 56 -24.42 -12.57 -2.47
C SER A 56 -25.11 -13.57 -1.58
N VAL A 57 -24.43 -14.48 -0.87
CA VAL A 57 -25.08 -15.56 -0.11
C VAL A 57 -24.60 -15.69 1.35
N ASP A 58 -25.51 -15.96 2.29
CA ASP A 58 -25.16 -16.19 3.69
C ASP A 58 -24.46 -17.53 3.92
N ALA A 59 -24.08 -17.80 5.18
CA ALA A 59 -23.44 -19.06 5.57
C ALA A 59 -24.30 -20.32 5.32
N ALA A 60 -25.59 -20.15 5.04
CA ALA A 60 -26.53 -21.20 4.67
C ALA A 60 -26.79 -21.27 3.15
N GLY A 61 -26.16 -20.40 2.34
CA GLY A 61 -26.26 -20.38 0.88
C GLY A 61 -27.43 -19.54 0.33
N TYR A 62 -28.11 -18.74 1.15
CA TYR A 62 -29.23 -17.88 0.71
C TYR A 62 -28.78 -16.50 0.32
N MET A 63 -29.44 -15.88 -0.67
CA MET A 63 -29.05 -14.55 -1.08
C MET A 63 -29.17 -13.51 0.06
N PHE A 64 -28.11 -12.73 0.31
CA PHE A 64 -28.15 -11.58 1.21
C PHE A 64 -29.22 -10.59 0.74
N SER A 65 -29.89 -9.94 1.71
CA SER A 65 -30.81 -8.86 1.40
C SER A 65 -30.07 -7.66 0.81
N ALA A 66 -30.80 -6.82 0.07
CA ALA A 66 -30.27 -5.59 -0.51
C ALA A 66 -29.58 -4.70 0.55
N ASP A 67 -30.18 -4.58 1.73
CA ASP A 67 -29.64 -3.79 2.84
C ASP A 67 -28.28 -4.31 3.34
N VAL A 68 -28.08 -5.64 3.34
CA VAL A 68 -26.79 -6.24 3.74
C VAL A 68 -25.73 -6.01 2.68
N ILE A 69 -26.09 -6.16 1.40
CA ILE A 69 -25.18 -5.87 0.28
C ILE A 69 -24.77 -4.39 0.32
N GLU A 70 -25.71 -3.48 0.53
CA GLU A 70 -25.45 -2.04 0.65
C GLU A 70 -24.54 -1.73 1.84
N ALA A 71 -24.80 -2.32 3.01
CA ALA A 71 -23.93 -2.14 4.18
C ALA A 71 -22.50 -2.63 3.94
N MET A 72 -22.31 -3.72 3.20
CA MET A 72 -20.99 -4.23 2.83
C MET A 72 -20.26 -3.29 1.86
N GLU A 73 -20.97 -2.72 0.89
CA GLU A 73 -20.42 -1.71 -0.03
C GLU A 73 -20.04 -0.42 0.70
N GLN A 74 -20.92 0.07 1.59
CA GLN A 74 -20.65 1.24 2.43
C GLN A 74 -19.42 1.03 3.29
N TYR A 75 -19.32 -0.11 3.98
CA TYR A 75 -18.14 -0.47 4.78
C TYR A 75 -16.86 -0.47 3.92
N GLY A 76 -16.90 -1.08 2.73
CA GLY A 76 -15.75 -1.05 1.82
C GLY A 76 -15.34 0.37 1.41
N SER A 77 -16.31 1.25 1.17
CA SER A 77 -16.06 2.65 0.85
C SER A 77 -15.49 3.43 2.04
N GLU A 78 -15.98 3.19 3.25
CA GLU A 78 -15.47 3.80 4.48
C GLU A 78 -14.01 3.45 4.72
N MET A 79 -13.63 2.19 4.48
CA MET A 79 -12.26 1.70 4.62
C MET A 79 -11.31 2.41 3.65
N VAL A 80 -11.69 2.51 2.37
CA VAL A 80 -10.94 3.26 1.35
C VAL A 80 -10.76 4.71 1.79
N ASN A 81 -11.84 5.36 2.22
CA ASN A 81 -11.81 6.75 2.66
C ASN A 81 -10.90 6.94 3.88
N SER A 82 -11.00 6.06 4.87
CA SER A 82 -10.19 6.10 6.09
C SER A 82 -8.69 5.97 5.79
N VAL A 83 -8.29 4.98 4.99
CA VAL A 83 -6.88 4.77 4.63
C VAL A 83 -6.35 5.94 3.80
N MET A 84 -7.11 6.40 2.80
CA MET A 84 -6.70 7.52 1.95
C MET A 84 -6.61 8.84 2.71
N GLN A 85 -7.51 9.09 3.67
CA GLN A 85 -7.43 10.27 4.53
C GLN A 85 -6.19 10.24 5.43
N ARG A 86 -5.86 9.09 6.01
CA ARG A 86 -4.63 8.93 6.82
C ARG A 86 -3.37 9.15 5.98
N ALA A 87 -3.30 8.56 4.79
CA ALA A 87 -2.19 8.78 3.86
C ALA A 87 -2.10 10.25 3.43
N GLU A 88 -3.24 10.91 3.24
CA GLU A 88 -3.32 12.33 2.95
C GLU A 88 -2.82 13.22 4.07
N SER A 89 -3.14 12.92 5.32
CA SER A 89 -2.58 13.64 6.47
C SER A 89 -1.05 13.54 6.51
N VAL A 90 -0.47 12.40 6.10
CA VAL A 90 0.99 12.21 6.08
C VAL A 90 1.67 13.12 5.08
N TYR A 91 1.23 13.14 3.81
CA TYR A 91 1.91 13.98 2.80
C TYR A 91 1.54 15.46 2.89
N ARG A 92 0.38 15.83 3.46
CA ARG A 92 0.04 17.25 3.71
C ARG A 92 0.93 17.89 4.76
N ASN A 93 1.47 17.10 5.69
CA ASN A 93 2.44 17.58 6.68
C ASN A 93 3.84 17.77 6.08
N PHE A 94 4.03 17.42 4.80
CA PHE A 94 5.29 17.57 4.10
C PHE A 94 5.33 18.94 3.41
N GLU A 95 6.40 19.71 3.60
CA GLU A 95 6.49 21.11 3.16
C GLU A 95 6.56 21.29 1.63
N THR A 96 6.89 20.21 0.89
CA THR A 96 7.10 20.27 -0.55
C THR A 96 5.83 19.96 -1.33
N HIS A 97 5.60 20.65 -2.44
CA HIS A 97 4.52 20.29 -3.35
C HIS A 97 4.80 18.93 -4.00
N ILE A 98 3.89 17.97 -3.82
CA ILE A 98 4.00 16.60 -4.33
C ILE A 98 2.85 16.35 -5.29
N ASN A 99 3.15 15.81 -6.47
CA ASN A 99 2.12 15.27 -7.35
C ASN A 99 1.65 13.92 -6.81
N VAL A 100 0.38 13.82 -6.42
CA VAL A 100 -0.19 12.62 -5.78
C VAL A 100 -1.32 12.05 -6.64
N GLU A 101 -1.15 10.80 -7.07
CA GLU A 101 -2.20 10.00 -7.69
C GLU A 101 -2.73 8.96 -6.69
N ARG A 102 -4.05 8.73 -6.70
CA ARG A 102 -4.69 7.72 -5.85
C ARG A 102 -5.18 6.55 -6.70
N VAL A 103 -4.80 5.35 -6.32
CA VAL A 103 -5.22 4.10 -6.98
C VAL A 103 -5.82 3.17 -5.93
N VAL A 104 -7.05 2.73 -6.19
CA VAL A 104 -7.75 1.74 -5.37
C VAL A 104 -7.93 0.48 -6.20
N GLY A 105 -7.28 -0.60 -5.79
CA GLY A 105 -7.45 -1.93 -6.37
C GLY A 105 -8.38 -2.80 -5.52
N CYS A 106 -8.86 -3.91 -6.09
CA CYS A 106 -9.71 -4.90 -5.42
C CYS A 106 -9.18 -6.30 -5.68
N GLY A 107 -9.08 -7.12 -4.63
CA GLY A 107 -8.69 -8.52 -4.74
C GLY A 107 -7.48 -8.86 -3.87
N GLU A 108 -6.78 -9.93 -4.25
CA GLU A 108 -5.58 -10.38 -3.53
C GLU A 108 -4.47 -9.32 -3.61
N ALA A 109 -4.09 -8.77 -2.45
CA ALA A 109 -3.17 -7.64 -2.35
C ALA A 109 -1.88 -7.83 -3.16
N LYS A 110 -1.24 -9.00 -3.03
CA LYS A 110 0.02 -9.32 -3.70
C LYS A 110 -0.08 -9.27 -5.23
N ASP A 111 -1.19 -9.74 -5.80
CA ASP A 111 -1.40 -9.83 -7.24
C ASP A 111 -1.81 -8.48 -7.82
N VAL A 112 -2.68 -7.77 -7.11
CA VAL A 112 -3.10 -6.42 -7.47
C VAL A 112 -1.92 -5.46 -7.44
N ILE A 113 -1.08 -5.50 -6.41
CA ILE A 113 0.12 -4.65 -6.31
C ILE A 113 1.06 -4.91 -7.48
N CYS A 114 1.38 -6.18 -7.77
CA CYS A 114 2.24 -6.52 -8.90
C CYS A 114 1.66 -6.02 -10.23
N GLY A 115 0.36 -6.23 -10.46
CA GLY A 115 -0.32 -5.79 -11.68
C GLY A 115 -0.37 -4.27 -11.83
N VAL A 116 -0.63 -3.52 -10.75
CA VAL A 116 -0.64 -2.05 -10.79
C VAL A 116 0.75 -1.50 -11.05
N VAL A 117 1.77 -2.03 -10.38
CA VAL A 117 3.17 -1.60 -10.57
C VAL A 117 3.62 -1.82 -12.01
N GLU A 118 3.31 -2.99 -12.59
CA GLU A 118 3.63 -3.28 -13.99
C GLU A 118 2.85 -2.38 -14.96
N LYS A 119 1.55 -2.18 -14.73
CA LYS A 119 0.69 -1.34 -15.57
C LYS A 119 1.14 0.13 -15.58
N LEU A 120 1.49 0.66 -14.42
CA LEU A 120 1.95 2.04 -14.27
C LEU A 120 3.40 2.23 -14.72
N LYS A 121 4.13 1.13 -14.96
CA LYS A 121 5.58 1.11 -15.19
C LYS A 121 6.30 1.87 -14.08
N ALA A 122 5.98 1.55 -12.82
CA ALA A 122 6.56 2.25 -11.69
C ALA A 122 8.08 2.07 -11.66
N ASP A 123 8.78 3.11 -11.22
CA ASP A 123 10.24 3.10 -11.05
C ASP A 123 10.64 2.50 -9.71
N THR A 124 9.78 2.64 -8.69
CA THR A 124 10.00 2.10 -7.35
C THR A 124 8.65 1.71 -6.72
N LEU A 125 8.61 0.55 -6.06
CA LEU A 125 7.56 0.17 -5.12
C LEU A 125 8.07 0.35 -3.69
N VAL A 126 7.34 1.08 -2.86
CA VAL A 126 7.62 1.21 -1.42
C VAL A 126 6.48 0.59 -0.62
N MET A 127 6.82 -0.18 0.40
CA MET A 127 5.84 -0.80 1.28
C MET A 127 6.38 -1.04 2.69
N GLY A 128 5.46 -1.21 3.65
CA GLY A 128 5.81 -1.66 4.99
C GLY A 128 6.33 -3.10 4.99
N SER A 129 7.17 -3.42 5.97
CA SER A 129 7.62 -4.81 6.20
C SER A 129 6.49 -5.76 6.54
N HIS A 130 5.48 -5.27 7.25
CA HIS A 130 4.28 -5.99 7.66
C HIS A 130 3.08 -5.07 7.40
N GLY A 131 1.90 -5.68 7.30
CA GLY A 131 0.65 -4.96 7.07
C GLY A 131 -0.40 -5.30 8.12
N TYR A 132 -1.63 -4.90 7.82
CA TYR A 132 -2.79 -5.17 8.66
C TYR A 132 -3.04 -6.69 8.82
N GLY A 133 -3.30 -7.13 10.06
CA GLY A 133 -3.51 -8.55 10.39
C GLY A 133 -2.27 -9.31 10.86
N PHE A 134 -1.09 -8.67 10.91
CA PHE A 134 0.08 -9.29 11.54
C PHE A 134 -0.06 -9.28 13.07
N ILE A 135 -0.33 -10.44 13.65
CA ILE A 135 -0.29 -10.63 15.11
C ILE A 135 1.17 -10.75 15.55
N LYS A 136 1.67 -9.75 16.26
CA LYS A 136 3.03 -9.76 16.81
C LYS A 136 3.09 -10.70 18.01
N SER A 137 3.38 -11.97 17.77
CA SER A 137 3.41 -13.01 18.79
C SER A 137 4.82 -13.19 19.38
N LYS A 138 4.92 -13.79 20.58
CA LYS A 138 6.22 -14.25 21.13
C LYS A 138 6.94 -15.24 20.20
N PHE A 139 6.19 -15.90 19.31
CA PHE A 139 6.76 -16.78 18.31
C PHE A 139 7.44 -16.00 17.18
N ASP A 140 6.96 -14.80 16.81
CA ASP A 140 7.60 -13.92 15.80
C ASP A 140 8.88 -13.26 16.32
N TYR A 141 9.01 -13.10 17.64
CA TYR A 141 10.28 -12.72 18.26
C TYR A 141 11.37 -13.78 18.08
N PHE A 142 10.99 -15.06 18.02
CA PHE A 142 11.92 -16.19 17.90
C PHE A 142 12.09 -16.62 16.43
N CYS A 143 11.00 -16.64 15.68
CA CYS A 143 10.94 -16.86 14.24
C CYS A 143 11.11 -15.51 13.55
N ARG A 144 12.32 -15.24 13.07
CA ARG A 144 12.72 -14.06 12.30
C ARG A 144 11.93 -13.92 10.98
N VAL A 145 10.61 -13.77 11.03
CA VAL A 145 9.81 -13.39 9.88
C VAL A 145 10.12 -11.92 9.63
N LEU A 146 11.12 -11.68 8.79
CA LEU A 146 11.62 -10.33 8.51
C LEU A 146 10.62 -9.53 7.67
N LEU A 147 9.70 -10.21 6.99
CA LEU A 147 8.75 -9.69 6.01
C LEU A 147 7.40 -10.41 6.10
N GLY A 148 6.31 -9.66 6.01
CA GLY A 148 4.97 -10.18 5.81
C GLY A 148 4.78 -10.82 4.44
N SER A 149 3.70 -11.59 4.27
CA SER A 149 3.43 -12.37 3.06
C SER A 149 3.35 -11.53 1.78
N VAL A 150 2.72 -10.35 1.85
CA VAL A 150 2.57 -9.45 0.69
C VAL A 150 3.93 -8.84 0.31
N SER A 151 4.70 -8.37 1.29
CA SER A 151 5.99 -7.73 1.06
C SER A 151 7.04 -8.71 0.54
N ASP A 152 7.09 -9.93 1.09
CA ASP A 152 7.95 -11.00 0.57
C ASP A 152 7.59 -11.39 -0.87
N TYR A 153 6.29 -11.49 -1.18
CA TYR A 153 5.85 -11.81 -2.55
C TYR A 153 6.23 -10.71 -3.54
N CYS A 154 5.93 -9.44 -3.21
CA CYS A 154 6.24 -8.32 -4.10
C CYS A 154 7.74 -8.21 -4.37
N ALA A 155 8.59 -8.39 -3.34
CA ALA A 155 10.05 -8.37 -3.49
C ALA A 155 10.59 -9.40 -4.48
N LYS A 156 9.87 -10.52 -4.69
CA LYS A 156 10.27 -11.60 -5.60
C LYS A 156 9.71 -11.47 -7.01
N HIS A 157 8.57 -10.81 -7.18
CA HIS A 157 7.79 -10.84 -8.44
C HIS A 157 7.71 -9.49 -9.15
N VAL A 158 7.87 -8.38 -8.43
CA VAL A 158 7.85 -7.05 -9.02
C VAL A 158 9.13 -6.80 -9.81
N LYS A 159 9.01 -6.19 -10.99
CA LYS A 159 10.14 -5.91 -11.90
C LYS A 159 10.93 -4.65 -11.52
N CYS A 160 10.30 -3.68 -10.85
CA CYS A 160 10.98 -2.48 -10.38
C CYS A 160 11.64 -2.72 -9.02
N PRO A 161 12.63 -1.90 -8.62
CA PRO A 161 13.13 -1.83 -7.26
C PRO A 161 12.00 -1.81 -6.22
N VAL A 162 12.14 -2.64 -5.17
CA VAL A 162 11.22 -2.71 -4.03
C VAL A 162 11.95 -2.22 -2.78
N VAL A 163 11.40 -1.22 -2.12
CA VAL A 163 11.86 -0.72 -0.83
C VAL A 163 10.91 -1.19 0.25
N ILE A 164 11.45 -1.93 1.21
CA ILE A 164 10.70 -2.40 2.35
C ILE A 164 11.13 -1.64 3.61
N VAL A 165 10.21 -0.85 4.13
CA VAL A 165 10.44 -0.03 5.32
C VAL A 165 10.09 -0.84 6.56
N LYS A 166 11.08 -1.02 7.44
CA LYS A 166 10.88 -1.65 8.75
C LYS A 166 10.49 -0.62 9.78
N HIS A 167 9.46 -0.89 10.57
CA HIS A 167 9.19 -0.12 11.77
C HIS A 167 10.11 -0.63 12.90
N PRO A 168 10.93 0.23 13.53
CA PRO A 168 11.68 -0.16 14.70
C PRO A 168 10.69 -0.54 15.80
N GLU A 169 10.91 -1.67 16.46
CA GLU A 169 10.10 -2.02 17.62
C GLU A 169 10.39 -1.03 18.75
N GLU A 170 9.34 -0.45 19.34
CA GLU A 170 9.49 0.14 20.67
C GLU A 170 9.98 -0.97 21.62
N LYS A 171 11.16 -0.77 22.18
CA LYS A 171 11.77 -1.67 23.16
C LYS A 171 11.04 -1.62 24.49
#